data_AF-A0A0L0F991-F1
#
_entry.id   AF-A0A0L0F991-F1
#
_cell.length_a   1.000
_cell.length_b   1.000
_cell.length_c   1.000
_cell.angle_alpha   90.00
_cell.angle_beta   90.00
_cell.angle_gamma   90.00
#
_symmetry.space_group_name_H-M   'P 1'
#
loop_
_entity.id
_entity.type
_entity.pdbx_description
1 polymer ?
#
loop_
_entity_poly.entity_id
_entity_poly.type
_entity_poly.pdbx_seq_one_letter_code
_entity_poly.pdbx_strand_id
1 'polypeptide(L)'
;MFPRVVKSTQGLSRPALYLNIRSVHVEQKLEELGFTLAPGAPKANYVSAMRSGPLLYLSGHIPYANGCSGDLIVGKVGDTMDEEAAYKAARMCGIGLLGTIKHEIGDLDKVK
;
A
#
# COMPACT_ATOMS: atom_id res chain seq x y z
N MET A 1 51.82 34.06 -9.41
CA MET A 1 52.13 32.77 -10.07
C MET A 1 51.62 31.65 -9.18
N PHE A 2 50.41 31.12 -9.43
CA PHE A 2 49.99 29.74 -9.12
C PHE A 2 48.75 29.45 -10.01
N PRO A 3 48.76 28.37 -10.80
CA PRO A 3 47.84 28.20 -11.92
C PRO A 3 46.48 27.61 -11.54
N ARG A 4 45.49 27.95 -12.36
CA ARG A 4 44.13 27.42 -12.41
C ARG A 4 44.17 25.97 -12.91
N VAL A 5 43.80 24.99 -12.07
CA VAL A 5 43.59 23.59 -12.49
C VAL A 5 42.10 23.31 -12.51
N VAL A 6 41.57 23.19 -13.72
CA VAL A 6 40.25 22.63 -14.02
C VAL A 6 40.29 21.13 -13.66
N LYS A 7 39.37 20.66 -12.82
CA LYS A 7 39.06 19.23 -12.72
C LYS A 7 37.60 18.98 -13.08
N SER A 8 37.48 18.21 -14.14
CA SER A 8 36.32 17.63 -14.81
C SER A 8 35.10 17.34 -13.95
N THR A 9 33.95 17.72 -14.49
CA THR A 9 32.67 17.03 -14.30
C THR A 9 32.81 15.55 -14.69
N GLN A 10 33.02 14.68 -13.71
CA GLN A 10 32.82 13.24 -13.89
C GLN A 10 31.80 12.74 -12.87
N GLY A 11 30.74 12.18 -13.43
CA GLY A 11 29.79 11.24 -12.82
C GLY A 11 29.65 11.24 -11.31
N LEU A 12 28.71 12.05 -10.80
CA LEU A 12 28.05 11.74 -9.53
C LEU A 12 27.12 10.54 -9.77
N SER A 13 27.68 9.34 -9.70
CA SER A 13 26.93 8.11 -9.44
C SER A 13 26.15 8.32 -8.15
N ARG A 14 24.84 8.55 -8.25
CA ARG A 14 23.95 8.80 -7.12
C ARG A 14 24.07 7.63 -6.13
N PRO A 15 24.65 7.80 -4.93
CA PRO A 15 24.76 6.72 -3.98
C PRO A 15 23.37 6.34 -3.46
N ALA A 16 23.19 5.03 -3.24
CA ALA A 16 21.99 4.34 -2.79
C ALA A 16 21.60 4.67 -1.33
N LEU A 17 21.53 5.94 -0.97
CA LEU A 17 21.24 6.41 0.38
C LEU A 17 20.04 7.37 0.37
N TYR A 18 18.88 6.82 0.01
CA TYR A 18 17.60 7.39 0.42
C TYR A 18 16.89 6.30 1.24
N LEU A 19 17.47 5.99 2.41
CA LEU A 19 16.72 5.37 3.49
C LEU A 19 15.70 6.43 3.91
N ASN A 20 14.48 6.29 3.40
CA ASN A 20 13.35 7.09 3.81
C ASN A 20 13.11 6.77 5.29
N ILE A 21 13.64 7.60 6.19
CA ILE A 21 13.45 7.42 7.64
C ILE A 21 11.98 7.73 7.93
N ARG A 22 11.13 6.71 7.82
CA ARG A 22 9.78 6.78 8.35
C ARG A 22 9.90 6.72 9.85
N SER A 23 9.33 7.70 10.55
CA SER A 23 9.24 7.70 12.02
C SER A 23 8.23 6.66 12.55
N VAL A 24 7.51 5.97 11.66
CA VAL A 24 6.46 5.01 11.98
C VAL A 24 6.65 3.77 11.12
N HIS A 25 6.70 2.60 11.77
CA HIS A 25 6.60 1.30 11.11
C HIS A 25 5.12 1.04 10.80
N VAL A 26 4.77 1.03 9.50
CA VAL A 26 3.35 1.06 9.06
C VAL A 26 2.55 -0.10 9.66
N GLU A 27 3.14 -1.28 9.71
CA GLU A 27 2.47 -2.51 10.16
C GLU A 27 2.23 -2.49 11.67
N GLN A 28 3.18 -1.95 12.43
CA GLN A 28 3.00 -1.75 13.88
C GLN A 28 1.86 -0.77 14.15
N LYS A 29 1.75 0.29 13.33
CA LYS A 29 0.66 1.25 13.49
C LYS A 29 -0.70 0.64 13.18
N LEU A 30 -0.77 -0.26 12.20
CA LEU A 30 -2.00 -0.98 11.88
C LEU A 30 -2.40 -1.94 13.00
N GLU A 31 -1.43 -2.62 13.62
CA GLU A 31 -1.67 -3.47 14.80
C GLU A 31 -2.18 -2.65 16.00
N GLU A 32 -1.59 -1.47 16.28
CA GLU A 32 -2.08 -0.55 17.32
C GLU A 32 -3.53 -0.08 17.08
N LEU A 33 -3.93 0.03 15.81
CA LEU A 33 -5.29 0.37 15.41
C LEU A 33 -6.24 -0.85 15.42
N GLY A 34 -5.73 -2.04 15.76
CA GLY A 34 -6.50 -3.28 15.85
C GLY A 34 -6.72 -3.99 14.52
N PHE A 35 -5.95 -3.66 13.48
CA PHE A 35 -6.08 -4.30 12.16
C PHE A 35 -5.03 -5.39 11.96
N THR A 36 -5.49 -6.56 11.56
CA THR A 36 -4.63 -7.65 11.05
C THR A 36 -4.72 -7.70 9.53
N LEU A 37 -3.57 -7.82 8.88
CA LEU A 37 -3.49 -7.85 7.42
C LEU A 37 -3.47 -9.29 6.92
N ALA A 38 -4.56 -9.71 6.29
CA ALA A 38 -4.66 -10.99 5.58
C ALA A 38 -4.85 -10.75 4.08
N PRO A 39 -4.13 -11.46 3.20
CA PRO A 39 -4.34 -11.33 1.76
C PRO A 39 -5.69 -11.91 1.34
N GLY A 40 -6.32 -11.26 0.36
CA GLY A 40 -7.52 -11.78 -0.30
C GLY A 40 -7.15 -12.72 -1.45
N ALA A 41 -7.94 -13.77 -1.63
CA ALA A 41 -7.84 -14.64 -2.81
C ALA A 41 -8.59 -14.03 -4.01
N PRO A 42 -8.06 -14.16 -5.24
CA PRO A 42 -8.79 -13.77 -6.45
C PRO A 42 -10.13 -14.49 -6.55
N LYS A 43 -11.17 -13.78 -6.99
CA LYS A 43 -12.53 -14.31 -7.08
C LYS A 43 -12.88 -14.90 -8.45
N ALA A 44 -12.04 -14.64 -9.45
CA ALA A 44 -12.20 -15.16 -10.81
C ALA A 44 -10.81 -15.27 -11.48
N ASN A 45 -10.78 -15.33 -12.81
CA ASN A 45 -9.57 -15.55 -13.59
C ASN A 45 -8.76 -14.24 -13.79
N TYR A 46 -8.28 -13.67 -12.69
CA TYR A 46 -7.41 -12.48 -12.65
C TYR A 46 -6.46 -12.56 -11.44
N VAL A 47 -5.44 -11.71 -11.40
CA VAL A 47 -4.47 -11.62 -10.29
C VAL A 47 -4.82 -10.48 -9.33
N SER A 48 -4.59 -10.67 -8.02
CA SER A 48 -4.85 -9.62 -7.02
C SER A 48 -3.93 -8.42 -7.18
N ALA A 49 -2.71 -8.64 -7.68
CA ALA A 49 -1.75 -7.60 -7.98
C ALA A 49 -0.86 -7.97 -9.17
N MET A 50 -0.31 -6.95 -9.84
CA MET A 50 0.66 -7.09 -10.91
C MET A 50 1.74 -6.03 -10.78
N ARG A 51 3.00 -6.44 -10.85
CA ARG A 51 4.14 -5.53 -10.81
C ARG A 51 4.63 -5.19 -12.22
N SER A 52 4.84 -3.90 -12.48
CA SER A 52 5.51 -3.41 -13.69
C SER A 52 6.59 -2.39 -13.30
N GLY A 53 7.85 -2.83 -13.32
CA GLY A 53 8.98 -2.04 -12.85
C GLY A 53 8.84 -1.63 -11.38
N PRO A 54 8.83 -0.31 -11.06
CA PRO A 54 8.65 0.18 -9.70
C PRO A 54 7.17 0.29 -9.26
N LEU A 55 6.22 0.04 -10.15
CA LEU A 55 4.79 0.19 -9.88
C LEU A 55 4.15 -1.17 -9.54
N LEU A 56 3.26 -1.15 -8.55
CA LEU A 56 2.38 -2.27 -8.19
C LEU A 56 0.93 -1.87 -8.49
N TYR A 57 0.30 -2.57 -9.42
CA TYR A 57 -1.11 -2.40 -9.75
C TYR A 57 -1.94 -3.40 -8.94
N LEU A 58 -3.05 -2.95 -8.37
CA LEU A 58 -3.94 -3.77 -7.57
C LEU A 58 -5.28 -3.91 -8.28
N SER A 59 -5.87 -5.10 -8.20
CA SER A 59 -7.24 -5.32 -8.62
C SER A 59 -8.23 -4.69 -7.63
N GLY A 60 -9.51 -4.59 -8.03
CA GLY A 60 -10.56 -4.08 -7.16
C GLY A 60 -10.72 -4.93 -5.89
N HIS A 61 -10.81 -4.26 -4.74
CA HIS A 61 -11.08 -4.88 -3.45
C HIS A 61 -12.47 -4.47 -2.96
N ILE A 62 -13.21 -5.45 -2.44
CA ILE A 62 -14.59 -5.30 -2.00
C ILE A 62 -14.59 -5.18 -0.46
N PRO A 63 -15.48 -4.39 0.16
CA PRO A 63 -15.48 -4.19 1.60
C PRO A 63 -15.96 -5.45 2.33
N TYR A 64 -15.02 -6.23 2.84
CA TYR A 64 -15.28 -7.31 3.79
C TYR A 64 -15.15 -6.81 5.23
N ALA A 65 -15.98 -7.33 6.14
CA ALA A 65 -15.96 -6.96 7.55
C ALA A 65 -14.58 -7.12 8.22
N ASN A 66 -13.75 -8.05 7.75
CA ASN A 66 -12.36 -8.26 8.20
C ASN A 66 -11.33 -8.02 7.07
N GLY A 67 -11.56 -7.01 6.23
CA GLY A 67 -10.62 -6.54 5.21
C GLY A 67 -10.68 -7.36 3.92
N CYS A 68 -10.33 -8.65 4.01
CA CYS A 68 -10.35 -9.60 2.88
C CYS A 68 -11.27 -10.81 3.11
N SER A 69 -11.89 -10.93 4.29
CA SER A 69 -12.68 -12.09 4.69
C SER A 69 -13.87 -11.71 5.58
N GLY A 70 -14.80 -12.64 5.73
CA GLY A 70 -16.03 -12.46 6.50
C GLY A 70 -17.19 -11.94 5.64
N ASP A 71 -18.16 -11.32 6.30
CA ASP A 71 -19.36 -10.81 5.64
C ASP A 71 -19.06 -9.58 4.78
N LEU A 72 -19.79 -9.47 3.67
CA LEU A 72 -19.70 -8.32 2.79
C LEU A 72 -20.53 -7.16 3.37
N ILE A 73 -19.92 -5.98 3.40
CA ILE A 73 -20.61 -4.75 3.73
C ILE A 73 -21.31 -4.28 2.45
N VAL A 74 -22.63 -4.40 2.39
CA VAL A 74 -23.43 -4.12 1.20
C VAL A 74 -24.44 -3.01 1.46
N GLY A 75 -24.73 -2.22 0.43
CA GLY A 75 -25.73 -1.17 0.46
C GLY A 75 -25.42 -0.03 -0.51
N LYS A 76 -26.39 0.84 -0.71
CA LYS A 76 -26.27 2.04 -1.54
C LYS A 76 -26.20 3.27 -0.64
N VAL A 77 -25.13 4.04 -0.76
CA VAL A 77 -24.91 5.27 0.02
C VAL A 77 -26.01 6.29 -0.28
N GLY A 78 -26.62 6.85 0.76
CA GLY A 78 -27.73 7.79 0.69
C GLY A 78 -29.11 7.14 0.52
N ASP A 79 -29.18 5.81 0.52
CA ASP A 79 -30.43 5.05 0.41
C ASP A 79 -30.50 3.98 1.50
N THR A 80 -29.80 2.86 1.30
CA THR A 80 -29.76 1.75 2.27
C THR A 80 -28.52 1.79 3.18
N MET A 81 -27.68 2.82 3.04
CA MET A 81 -26.44 3.01 3.81
C MET A 81 -26.19 4.51 4.03
N ASP A 82 -25.83 4.87 5.25
CA ASP A 82 -25.42 6.23 5.61
C ASP A 82 -23.93 6.49 5.32
N GLU A 83 -23.52 7.74 5.47
CA GLU A 83 -22.14 8.16 5.20
C GLU A 83 -21.13 7.51 6.17
N GLU A 84 -21.47 7.36 7.44
CA GLU A 84 -20.58 6.74 8.43
C GLU A 84 -20.31 5.27 8.13
N ALA A 85 -21.35 4.50 7.77
CA ALA A 85 -21.22 3.12 7.35
C ALA A 85 -20.43 3.01 6.04
N ALA A 86 -20.64 3.92 5.09
CA ALA A 86 -19.87 3.98 3.85
C ALA A 86 -18.37 4.24 4.12
N TYR A 87 -18.05 5.15 5.05
CA TYR A 87 -16.66 5.39 5.48
C TYR A 87 -16.03 4.14 6.11
N LYS A 88 -16.78 3.41 6.93
CA LYS A 88 -16.31 2.14 7.51
C LYS A 88 -16.07 1.10 6.40
N ALA A 89 -16.98 0.97 5.44
CA ALA A 89 -16.81 0.08 4.29
C ALA A 89 -15.54 0.44 3.47
N ALA A 90 -15.36 1.71 3.15
CA ALA A 90 -14.18 2.20 2.42
C ALA A 90 -12.88 1.94 3.20
N ARG A 91 -12.89 2.12 4.52
CA ARG A 91 -11.76 1.77 5.39
C ARG A 91 -11.42 0.29 5.26
N MET A 92 -12.40 -0.60 5.27
CA MET A 92 -12.17 -2.03 5.12
C MET A 92 -11.60 -2.41 3.75
N CYS A 93 -12.04 -1.76 2.67
CA CYS A 93 -11.39 -1.91 1.36
C CYS A 93 -9.90 -1.55 1.43
N GLY A 94 -9.57 -0.44 2.10
CA GLY A 94 -8.19 -0.01 2.32
C GLY A 94 -7.36 -1.04 3.09
N ILE A 95 -7.93 -1.64 4.14
CA ILE A 95 -7.26 -2.72 4.89
C ILE A 95 -7.01 -3.94 4.00
N GLY A 96 -7.99 -4.33 3.17
CA GLY A 96 -7.81 -5.44 2.23
C GLY A 96 -6.71 -5.17 1.19
N LEU A 97 -6.67 -3.95 0.65
CA LEU A 97 -5.61 -3.51 -0.27
C LEU A 97 -4.23 -3.59 0.37
N LEU A 98 -4.08 -3.10 1.61
CA LEU A 98 -2.82 -3.18 2.37
C LEU A 98 -2.40 -4.63 2.61
N GLY A 99 -3.35 -5.54 2.88
CA GLY A 99 -3.09 -6.97 3.00
C GLY A 99 -2.51 -7.57 1.72
N THR A 100 -3.09 -7.23 0.56
CA THR A 100 -2.58 -7.65 -0.74
C THR A 100 -1.20 -7.06 -1.04
N ILE A 101 -0.98 -5.76 -0.76
CA ILE A 101 0.34 -5.14 -0.95
C ILE A 101 1.38 -5.87 -0.09
N LYS A 102 1.10 -6.07 1.21
CA LYS A 102 2.01 -6.77 2.12
C LYS A 102 2.35 -8.17 1.63
N HIS A 103 1.37 -8.90 1.09
CA HIS A 103 1.61 -10.22 0.52
C HIS A 103 2.60 -10.19 -0.66
N GLU A 104 2.49 -9.18 -1.54
CA GLU A 104 3.31 -9.07 -2.75
C GLU A 104 4.73 -8.57 -2.50
N ILE A 105 4.91 -7.63 -1.55
CA ILE A 105 6.21 -6.98 -1.31
C ILE A 105 6.85 -7.36 0.04
N GLY A 106 6.14 -8.11 0.87
CA GLY A 106 6.52 -8.58 2.20
C GLY A 106 6.41 -7.52 3.31
N ASP A 107 6.83 -6.28 3.01
CA ASP A 107 6.99 -5.19 3.97
C ASP A 107 6.46 -3.88 3.37
N LEU A 108 5.47 -3.29 4.05
CA LEU A 108 4.78 -2.07 3.62
C LEU A 108 5.67 -0.82 3.63
N ASP A 109 6.80 -0.84 4.35
CA ASP A 109 7.74 0.27 4.36
C ASP A 109 8.53 0.43 3.04
N LYS A 110 8.39 -0.53 2.12
CA LYS A 110 8.96 -0.46 0.77
C LYS A 110 8.17 0.39 -0.22
N VAL A 111 6.89 0.68 0.06
CA VAL A 111 6.08 1.62 -0.75
C VAL A 111 6.64 3.02 -0.56
N LYS A 112 6.75 3.85 -1.61
CA LYS A 112 7.36 5.20 -1.53
C LYS A 112 6.34 6.31 -1.68
#